data_AF-A0A661X3M2-F1
#
_entry.id   AF-A0A661X3M2-F1
#
_cell.length_a   1.000
_cell.length_b   1.000
_cell.length_c   1.000
_cell.angle_alpha   90.00
_cell.angle_beta   90.00
_cell.angle_gamma   90.00
#
_symmetry.space_group_name_H-M   'P 1'
#
loop_
_entity.id
_entity.type
_entity.pdbx_description
1 polymer ?
#
loop_
_entity_poly.entity_id
_entity_poly.type
_entity_poly.pdbx_seq_one_letter_code
_entity_poly.pdbx_strand_id
1 'polypeptide(L)'
;MKIRPLHLRRTLFVFSFLSIHTLGLNAQDSLDNLISQQNFQSHRASSSNPELNSNGDALSIAAGETIVLADVRGPGVISHIWATVASVDPFYGRSLVLRIYWDGNEQPSVQSPLGDFFGVGHGAFSSFNSLPVSVSSQGRALNCFWKMPFRKSAKITITNESRKYETDSFYYYVDWQKRDELPDDLLYFHAQYRQAMPANPGDYTILETEGRGHYVGTVYSVQQMETGWFGEGDDRFYIDGENTPALKGTGTEDYFGDAWGFRQFSRPWFGVSLWEGYFVGDRVTAY
;
A
#
# COMPACT_ATOMS: atom_id res chain seq x y z
N MET A 1 -65.11 -32.56 53.13
CA MET A 1 -64.92 -31.52 52.09
C MET A 1 -63.41 -31.27 51.97
N LYS A 2 -62.81 -31.68 50.85
CA LYS A 2 -61.35 -31.79 50.66
C LYS A 2 -60.71 -30.42 50.42
N ILE A 3 -59.72 -30.07 51.24
CA ILE A 3 -58.87 -28.87 51.05
C ILE A 3 -57.72 -29.28 50.11
N ARG A 4 -57.63 -28.64 48.93
CA ARG A 4 -56.51 -28.76 47.99
C ARG A 4 -55.42 -27.75 48.36
N PRO A 5 -54.13 -28.08 48.23
CA PRO A 5 -53.04 -27.14 48.50
C PRO A 5 -52.84 -26.16 47.33
N LEU A 6 -52.46 -24.92 47.65
CA LEU A 6 -52.07 -23.87 46.70
C LEU A 6 -50.79 -24.29 45.96
N HIS A 7 -50.84 -24.39 44.63
CA HIS A 7 -49.63 -24.47 43.80
C HIS A 7 -49.06 -23.07 43.59
N LEU A 8 -47.93 -22.80 44.24
CA LEU A 8 -47.09 -21.63 43.96
C LEU A 8 -46.32 -21.88 42.66
N ARG A 9 -46.76 -21.31 41.54
CA ARG A 9 -46.00 -21.31 40.28
C ARG A 9 -44.74 -20.44 40.47
N ARG A 10 -43.58 -21.08 40.55
CA ARG A 10 -42.28 -20.42 40.39
C ARG A 10 -42.06 -20.18 38.89
N THR A 11 -42.29 -18.96 38.43
CA THR A 11 -41.85 -18.51 37.12
C THR A 11 -40.33 -18.35 37.16
N LEU A 12 -39.59 -19.28 36.57
CA LEU A 12 -38.16 -19.09 36.32
C LEU A 12 -37.99 -18.01 35.24
N PHE A 13 -37.52 -16.83 35.63
CA PHE A 13 -36.94 -15.89 34.67
C PHE A 13 -35.54 -16.40 34.30
N VAL A 14 -35.40 -16.96 33.12
CA VAL A 14 -34.08 -17.20 32.52
C VAL A 14 -33.59 -15.85 32.01
N PHE A 15 -32.73 -15.20 32.79
CA PHE A 15 -31.94 -14.07 32.29
C PHE A 15 -30.90 -14.64 31.32
N SER A 16 -31.18 -14.53 30.03
CA SER A 16 -30.15 -14.70 29.00
C SER A 16 -29.21 -13.51 29.13
N PHE A 17 -28.03 -13.72 29.73
CA PHE A 17 -26.94 -12.76 29.64
C PHE A 17 -26.49 -12.69 28.18
N LEU A 18 -26.98 -11.68 27.47
CA LEU A 18 -26.42 -11.28 26.19
C LEU A 18 -25.09 -10.60 26.52
N SER A 19 -24.00 -11.36 26.45
CA SER A 19 -22.65 -10.81 26.52
C SER A 19 -22.43 -9.93 25.29
N ILE A 20 -22.74 -8.64 25.41
CA ILE A 20 -22.29 -7.64 24.45
C ILE A 20 -20.78 -7.53 24.69
N HIS A 21 -20.00 -8.28 23.92
CA HIS A 21 -18.59 -7.98 23.78
C HIS A 21 -18.50 -6.65 23.03
N THR A 22 -18.35 -5.56 23.78
CA THR A 22 -17.78 -4.34 23.23
C THR A 22 -16.37 -4.69 22.79
N LEU A 23 -16.21 -5.02 21.50
CA LEU A 23 -14.93 -4.98 20.82
C LEU A 23 -14.48 -3.53 20.83
N GLY A 24 -13.85 -3.13 21.94
CA GLY A 24 -13.10 -1.91 22.00
C GLY A 24 -11.96 -2.04 21.00
N LEU A 25 -12.07 -1.35 19.87
CA LEU A 25 -10.92 -0.97 19.05
C LEU A 25 -10.08 0.01 19.89
N ASN A 26 -9.39 -0.52 20.89
CA ASN A 26 -8.31 0.20 21.54
C ASN A 26 -7.14 0.16 20.57
N ALA A 27 -6.78 1.32 20.03
CA ALA A 27 -5.51 1.57 19.35
C ALA A 27 -4.29 1.46 20.30
N GLN A 28 -4.40 0.62 21.32
CA GLN A 28 -3.34 0.18 22.24
C GLN A 28 -2.63 -1.03 21.61
N ASP A 29 -2.25 -0.89 20.36
CA ASP A 29 -1.96 -2.02 19.46
C ASP A 29 -0.47 -2.40 19.41
N SER A 30 0.36 -1.94 20.36
CA SER A 30 1.77 -1.77 20.03
C SER A 30 2.78 -2.84 20.49
N LEU A 31 2.53 -3.67 21.51
CA LEU A 31 3.46 -4.78 21.85
C LEU A 31 2.75 -5.96 22.54
N ASP A 32 1.65 -5.72 23.25
CA ASP A 32 0.92 -6.77 23.98
C ASP A 32 0.35 -7.85 23.05
N ASN A 33 0.02 -7.49 21.81
CA ASN A 33 -0.43 -8.47 20.80
C ASN A 33 0.69 -9.42 20.36
N LEU A 34 1.97 -9.09 20.61
CA LEU A 34 3.11 -9.97 20.26
C LEU A 34 3.15 -11.26 21.09
N ILE A 35 2.62 -11.24 22.32
CA ILE A 35 2.61 -12.40 23.22
C ILE A 35 1.32 -13.23 23.11
N SER A 36 0.37 -12.78 22.29
CA SER A 36 -0.89 -13.48 22.06
C SER A 36 -0.72 -14.55 20.99
N GLN A 37 -1.41 -15.68 21.16
CA GLN A 37 -1.46 -16.73 20.14
C GLN A 37 -2.09 -16.19 18.86
N GLN A 38 -1.42 -16.41 17.74
CA GLN A 38 -1.89 -15.99 16.42
C GLN A 38 -2.69 -17.12 15.74
N ASN A 39 -3.74 -16.75 15.00
CA ASN A 39 -4.65 -17.69 14.32
C ASN A 39 -4.37 -17.78 12.80
N PHE A 40 -3.11 -17.68 12.41
CA PHE A 40 -2.69 -17.78 11.02
C PHE A 40 -1.42 -18.62 10.89
N GLN A 41 -1.16 -19.11 9.69
CA GLN A 41 0.11 -19.70 9.32
C GLN A 41 0.93 -18.69 8.50
N SER A 42 2.19 -18.47 8.85
CA SER A 42 3.10 -17.64 8.05
C SER A 42 3.57 -18.38 6.81
N HIS A 43 3.55 -17.69 5.67
CA HIS A 43 4.05 -18.16 4.38
C HIS A 43 4.89 -17.07 3.73
N ARG A 44 5.84 -17.48 2.88
CA ARG A 44 6.68 -16.58 2.08
C ARG A 44 6.83 -17.10 0.66
N ALA A 45 6.65 -16.22 -0.32
CA ALA A 45 7.22 -16.38 -1.65
C ALA A 45 8.46 -15.49 -1.76
N SER A 46 9.55 -16.01 -2.34
CA SER A 46 10.84 -15.31 -2.37
C SER A 46 11.67 -15.68 -3.59
N SER A 47 12.65 -14.85 -3.91
CA SER A 47 13.69 -15.13 -4.92
C SER A 47 14.75 -16.14 -4.46
N SER A 48 14.58 -16.75 -3.27
CA SER A 48 15.50 -17.75 -2.71
C SER A 48 15.77 -18.89 -3.69
N ASN A 49 17.02 -19.32 -3.76
CA ASN A 49 17.40 -20.44 -4.60
C ASN A 49 16.73 -21.74 -4.10
N PRO A 50 16.19 -22.59 -4.99
CA PRO A 50 15.69 -23.90 -4.59
C PRO A 50 16.76 -24.81 -3.96
N GLU A 51 18.03 -24.62 -4.31
CA GLU A 51 19.15 -25.29 -3.67
C GLU A 51 19.51 -24.59 -2.36
N LEU A 52 19.20 -25.22 -1.22
CA LEU A 52 19.31 -24.61 0.12
C LEU A 52 20.68 -24.05 0.51
N ASN A 53 21.76 -24.54 -0.11
CA ASN A 53 23.14 -24.11 0.19
C ASN A 53 23.72 -23.21 -0.92
N SER A 54 22.91 -22.82 -1.90
CA SER A 54 23.28 -21.85 -2.93
C SER A 54 23.06 -20.43 -2.42
N ASN A 55 23.74 -19.47 -3.06
CA ASN A 55 23.61 -18.04 -2.79
C ASN A 55 23.08 -17.28 -4.04
N GLY A 56 22.62 -18.01 -5.05
CA GLY A 56 22.00 -17.46 -6.25
C GLY A 56 20.53 -17.11 -6.00
N ASP A 57 20.27 -16.20 -5.05
CA ASP A 57 18.94 -15.87 -4.52
C ASP A 57 18.25 -14.69 -5.25
N ALA A 58 18.63 -14.46 -6.51
CA ALA A 58 18.09 -13.39 -7.33
C ALA A 58 17.50 -13.94 -8.63
N LEU A 59 16.52 -13.21 -9.17
CA LEU A 59 15.98 -13.46 -10.49
C LEU A 59 16.45 -12.36 -11.45
N SER A 60 16.92 -12.75 -12.62
CA SER A 60 17.08 -11.80 -13.73
C SER A 60 15.74 -11.59 -14.42
N ILE A 61 15.51 -10.40 -14.97
CA ILE A 61 14.27 -10.07 -15.69
C ILE A 61 14.65 -9.36 -16.99
N ALA A 62 14.46 -10.04 -18.12
CA ALA A 62 14.77 -9.48 -19.43
C ALA A 62 13.88 -8.27 -19.76
N ALA A 63 14.33 -7.42 -20.69
CA ALA A 63 13.52 -6.33 -21.21
C ALA A 63 12.19 -6.86 -21.81
N GLY A 64 11.06 -6.32 -21.37
CA GLY A 64 9.71 -6.75 -21.75
C GLY A 64 9.19 -8.00 -21.02
N GLU A 65 10.00 -8.63 -20.17
CA GLU A 65 9.60 -9.86 -19.46
C GLU A 65 8.73 -9.55 -18.24
N THR A 66 7.75 -10.42 -18.00
CA THR A 66 6.97 -10.46 -16.77
C THR A 66 7.30 -11.73 -16.00
N ILE A 67 7.66 -11.60 -14.73
CA ILE A 67 7.77 -12.74 -13.82
C ILE A 67 6.67 -12.68 -12.75
N VAL A 68 6.30 -13.87 -12.26
CA VAL A 68 5.34 -14.04 -11.16
C VAL A 68 6.13 -14.08 -9.84
N LEU A 69 5.90 -13.09 -8.98
CA LEU A 69 6.52 -13.02 -7.65
C LEU A 69 5.79 -13.91 -6.64
N ALA A 70 4.46 -13.98 -6.76
CA ALA A 70 3.61 -14.84 -5.94
C ALA A 70 2.35 -15.22 -6.73
N ASP A 71 1.93 -16.47 -6.61
CA ASP A 71 0.61 -16.96 -7.06
C ASP A 71 0.10 -17.91 -5.97
N VAL A 72 -0.65 -17.35 -5.03
CA VAL A 72 -1.01 -18.01 -3.77
C VAL A 72 -2.52 -18.21 -3.65
N ARG A 73 -2.91 -19.32 -3.03
CA ARG A 73 -4.31 -19.66 -2.76
C ARG A 73 -4.63 -19.50 -1.27
N GLY A 74 -5.72 -18.81 -0.98
CA GLY A 74 -6.15 -18.41 0.36
C GLY A 74 -7.66 -18.41 0.52
N PRO A 75 -8.14 -18.09 1.72
CA PRO A 75 -8.00 -16.73 2.25
C PRO A 75 -6.65 -16.42 2.92
N GLY A 76 -6.25 -15.15 2.87
CA GLY A 76 -5.02 -14.70 3.51
C GLY A 76 -4.84 -13.18 3.49
N VAL A 77 -3.76 -12.72 4.13
CA VAL A 77 -3.38 -11.30 4.17
C VAL A 77 -1.89 -11.19 3.87
N ILE A 78 -1.53 -10.51 2.78
CA ILE A 78 -0.14 -10.08 2.57
C ILE A 78 0.19 -9.06 3.64
N SER A 79 1.26 -9.34 4.37
CA SER A 79 1.64 -8.58 5.56
C SER A 79 2.91 -7.76 5.39
N HIS A 80 3.75 -8.14 4.42
CA HIS A 80 5.00 -7.46 4.11
C HIS A 80 5.47 -7.81 2.68
N ILE A 81 5.94 -6.80 1.96
CA ILE A 81 6.65 -6.95 0.69
C ILE A 81 7.99 -6.25 0.83
N TRP A 82 9.07 -6.97 0.53
CA TRP A 82 10.41 -6.42 0.43
C TRP A 82 10.97 -6.64 -0.97
N ALA A 83 11.73 -5.69 -1.48
CA ALA A 83 12.52 -5.86 -2.69
C ALA A 83 13.83 -5.05 -2.65
N THR A 84 14.84 -5.54 -3.38
CA THR A 84 16.00 -4.76 -3.80
C THR A 84 16.42 -5.19 -5.20
N VAL A 85 16.97 -4.26 -5.96
CA VAL A 85 17.24 -4.44 -7.39
C VAL A 85 18.67 -4.02 -7.70
N ALA A 86 19.39 -4.88 -8.41
CA ALA A 86 20.59 -4.52 -9.16
C ALA A 86 20.22 -4.50 -10.64
N SER A 87 20.36 -3.33 -11.26
CA SER A 87 20.11 -3.13 -12.69
C SER A 87 21.03 -2.04 -13.20
N VAL A 88 21.46 -2.18 -14.46
CA VAL A 88 22.14 -1.12 -15.21
C VAL A 88 21.21 -0.01 -15.68
N ASP A 89 19.88 -0.18 -15.60
CA ASP A 89 18.91 0.88 -15.87
C ASP A 89 18.92 1.89 -14.71
N PRO A 90 19.40 3.13 -14.91
CA PRO A 90 19.41 4.14 -13.84
C PRO A 90 18.00 4.56 -13.41
N PHE A 91 16.97 4.22 -14.18
CA PHE A 91 15.57 4.53 -13.89
C PHE A 91 14.73 3.26 -13.69
N TYR A 92 15.34 2.15 -13.24
CA TYR A 92 14.61 0.88 -13.04
C TYR A 92 13.37 1.04 -12.14
N GLY A 93 13.38 2.00 -11.20
CA GLY A 93 12.22 2.30 -10.35
C GLY A 93 10.98 2.76 -11.15
N ARG A 94 11.19 3.30 -12.35
CA ARG A 94 10.12 3.64 -13.30
C ARG A 94 9.84 2.51 -14.29
N SER A 95 10.87 1.78 -14.71
CA SER A 95 10.77 0.72 -15.73
C SER A 95 10.18 -0.59 -15.20
N LEU A 96 10.40 -0.91 -13.92
CA LEU A 96 9.83 -2.10 -13.29
C LEU A 96 8.40 -1.78 -12.79
N VAL A 97 7.39 -2.47 -13.31
CA VAL A 97 5.97 -2.22 -12.98
C VAL A 97 5.39 -3.38 -12.19
N LEU A 98 5.02 -3.08 -10.93
CA LEU A 98 4.38 -4.01 -10.01
C LEU A 98 2.88 -4.08 -10.30
N ARG A 99 2.35 -5.30 -10.39
CA ARG A 99 0.92 -5.55 -10.53
C ARG A 99 0.44 -6.58 -9.51
N ILE A 100 -0.72 -6.32 -8.90
CA ILE A 100 -1.36 -7.26 -7.96
C ILE A 100 -2.82 -7.49 -8.36
N TYR A 101 -3.22 -8.75 -8.39
CA TYR A 101 -4.54 -9.24 -8.78
C TYR A 101 -5.16 -9.99 -7.62
N TRP A 102 -6.38 -9.62 -7.25
CA TRP A 102 -7.13 -10.26 -6.17
C TRP A 102 -8.16 -11.22 -6.74
N ASP A 103 -8.26 -12.40 -6.14
CA ASP A 103 -9.37 -13.36 -6.27
C ASP A 103 -9.74 -13.75 -7.71
N GLY A 104 -8.74 -13.77 -8.60
CA GLY A 104 -8.88 -14.14 -9.99
C GLY A 104 -9.34 -13.01 -10.93
N ASN A 105 -9.36 -11.76 -10.46
CA ASN A 105 -9.63 -10.61 -11.32
C ASN A 105 -8.63 -10.55 -12.49
N GLU A 106 -9.16 -10.31 -13.70
CA GLU A 106 -8.34 -10.18 -14.91
C GLU A 106 -7.53 -8.87 -14.93
N GLN A 107 -8.10 -7.80 -14.39
CA GLN A 107 -7.44 -6.51 -14.26
C GLN A 107 -6.74 -6.38 -12.91
N PRO A 108 -5.53 -5.81 -12.86
CA PRO A 108 -4.81 -5.63 -11.60
C PRO A 108 -5.49 -4.54 -10.75
N SER A 109 -5.72 -4.84 -9.46
CA SER A 109 -6.19 -3.86 -8.47
C SER A 109 -5.08 -2.92 -8.00
N VAL A 110 -3.83 -3.35 -8.12
CA VAL A 110 -2.63 -2.53 -7.91
C VAL A 110 -1.84 -2.53 -9.21
N GLN A 111 -1.54 -1.35 -9.75
CA GLN A 111 -0.61 -1.20 -10.88
C GLN A 111 0.17 0.10 -10.70
N SER A 112 1.47 -0.03 -10.46
CA SER A 112 2.35 1.13 -10.27
C SER A 112 3.81 0.77 -10.61
N PRO A 113 4.60 1.72 -11.14
CA PRO A 113 6.04 1.61 -11.15
C PRO A 113 6.60 1.36 -9.75
N LEU A 114 7.65 0.56 -9.67
CA LEU A 114 8.18 0.03 -8.42
C LEU A 114 8.58 1.17 -7.46
N GLY A 115 9.34 2.16 -7.94
CA GLY A 115 9.77 3.30 -7.13
C GLY A 115 8.59 4.07 -6.54
N ASP A 116 7.59 4.39 -7.36
CA ASP A 116 6.41 5.16 -6.98
C ASP A 116 5.54 4.41 -5.98
N PHE A 117 5.36 3.11 -6.16
CA PHE A 117 4.68 2.25 -5.19
C PHE A 117 5.36 2.32 -3.81
N PHE A 118 6.70 2.36 -3.79
CA PHE A 118 7.48 2.49 -2.57
C PHE A 118 7.79 3.95 -2.18
N GLY A 119 7.08 4.94 -2.73
CA GLY A 119 7.13 6.33 -2.27
C GLY A 119 8.33 7.16 -2.75
N VAL A 120 9.07 6.71 -3.77
CA VAL A 120 10.13 7.48 -4.43
C VAL A 120 9.88 7.54 -5.93
N GLY A 121 9.38 8.67 -6.42
CA GLY A 121 9.04 8.87 -7.81
C GLY A 121 10.25 9.06 -8.74
N HIS A 122 9.97 9.31 -10.01
CA HIS A 122 10.93 9.65 -11.07
C HIS A 122 12.03 8.62 -11.37
N GLY A 123 11.90 7.39 -10.87
CA GLY A 123 13.01 6.43 -10.89
C GLY A 123 14.22 6.89 -10.06
N ALA A 124 14.01 7.82 -9.12
CA ALA A 124 15.04 8.35 -8.26
C ALA A 124 15.36 7.39 -7.11
N PHE A 125 16.43 7.73 -6.37
CA PHE A 125 16.86 7.00 -5.20
C PHE A 125 16.88 7.94 -4.01
N SER A 126 16.07 7.66 -3.00
CA SER A 126 16.08 8.37 -1.74
C SER A 126 15.71 7.43 -0.61
N SER A 127 16.14 7.75 0.62
CA SER A 127 15.72 7.02 1.81
C SER A 127 14.72 7.85 2.59
N PHE A 128 13.65 7.19 3.05
CA PHE A 128 12.64 7.79 3.91
C PHE A 128 11.96 6.70 4.74
N ASN A 129 11.29 7.10 5.81
CA ASN A 129 10.55 6.19 6.68
C ASN A 129 9.14 6.72 6.94
N SER A 130 8.13 5.93 6.56
CA SER A 130 6.73 6.09 6.97
C SER A 130 6.28 4.82 7.71
N LEU A 131 5.05 4.80 8.20
CA LEU A 131 4.48 3.61 8.82
C LEU A 131 4.23 2.49 7.79
N PRO A 132 3.54 2.72 6.66
CA PRO A 132 3.25 1.64 5.71
C PRO A 132 4.41 1.35 4.75
N VAL A 133 5.34 2.28 4.53
CA VAL A 133 6.45 2.12 3.57
C VAL A 133 7.75 2.67 4.15
N SER A 134 8.84 1.91 4.01
CA SER A 134 10.18 2.33 4.41
C SER A 134 11.17 2.01 3.31
N VAL A 135 11.98 3.01 2.96
CA VAL A 135 13.06 2.88 1.99
C VAL A 135 14.37 3.25 2.64
N SER A 136 15.33 2.32 2.62
CA SER A 136 16.65 2.50 3.21
C SER A 136 17.76 2.10 2.23
N SER A 137 19.01 2.01 2.70
CA SER A 137 20.17 1.68 1.85
C SER A 137 20.31 2.63 0.64
N GLN A 138 20.11 3.94 0.91
CA GLN A 138 20.16 4.99 -0.12
C GLN A 138 19.22 4.70 -1.30
N GLY A 139 17.98 4.28 -1.03
CA GLY A 139 16.96 4.04 -2.06
C GLY A 139 16.84 2.61 -2.58
N ARG A 140 17.62 1.66 -2.04
CA ARG A 140 17.71 0.29 -2.60
C ARG A 140 16.88 -0.73 -1.86
N ALA A 141 16.72 -0.59 -0.55
CA ALA A 141 15.97 -1.54 0.27
C ALA A 141 14.52 -1.04 0.42
N LEU A 142 13.61 -1.64 -0.33
CA LEU A 142 12.21 -1.25 -0.45
C LEU A 142 11.36 -2.13 0.47
N ASN A 143 10.62 -1.55 1.42
CA ASN A 143 9.75 -2.29 2.35
C ASN A 143 8.34 -1.69 2.34
N CYS A 144 7.33 -2.55 2.27
CA CYS A 144 5.92 -2.20 2.32
C CYS A 144 5.22 -3.10 3.35
N PHE A 145 4.48 -2.48 4.26
CA PHE A 145 3.78 -3.10 5.39
C PHE A 145 2.26 -2.93 5.33
N TRP A 146 1.73 -2.30 4.26
CA TRP A 146 0.30 -2.32 3.98
C TRP A 146 -0.25 -3.73 4.08
N LYS A 147 -1.37 -3.89 4.77
CA LYS A 147 -2.08 -5.17 4.85
C LYS A 147 -2.97 -5.31 3.63
N MET A 148 -2.82 -6.41 2.90
CA MET A 148 -3.56 -6.65 1.66
C MET A 148 -4.31 -7.99 1.76
N PRO A 149 -5.57 -7.98 2.22
CA PRO A 149 -6.41 -9.17 2.29
C PRO A 149 -6.78 -9.70 0.91
N PHE A 150 -6.94 -11.02 0.80
CA PHE A 150 -7.51 -11.70 -0.37
C PHE A 150 -8.32 -12.93 0.08
N ARG A 151 -9.48 -13.20 -0.55
CA ARG A 151 -10.42 -14.23 -0.08
C ARG A 151 -10.21 -15.60 -0.73
N LYS A 152 -9.72 -15.63 -1.96
CA LYS A 152 -9.52 -16.83 -2.79
C LYS A 152 -8.08 -16.96 -3.26
N SER A 153 -7.51 -15.88 -3.79
CA SER A 153 -6.14 -15.89 -4.32
C SER A 153 -5.54 -14.50 -4.43
N ALA A 154 -4.21 -14.44 -4.42
CA ALA A 154 -3.45 -13.26 -4.78
C ALA A 154 -2.38 -13.65 -5.80
N LYS A 155 -2.31 -12.89 -6.89
CA LYS A 155 -1.23 -12.98 -7.87
C LYS A 155 -0.47 -11.67 -7.90
N ILE A 156 0.84 -11.73 -7.74
CA ILE A 156 1.74 -10.58 -7.81
C ILE A 156 2.72 -10.81 -8.95
N THR A 157 2.84 -9.83 -9.83
CA THR A 157 3.79 -9.86 -10.96
C THR A 157 4.62 -8.60 -11.00
N ILE A 158 5.85 -8.72 -11.48
CA ILE A 158 6.70 -7.57 -11.84
C ILE A 158 7.02 -7.70 -13.33
N THR A 159 6.87 -6.60 -14.06
CA THR A 159 7.21 -6.53 -15.48
C THR A 159 8.35 -5.54 -15.67
N ASN A 160 9.39 -5.92 -16.40
CA ASN A 160 10.39 -4.99 -16.85
C ASN A 160 9.93 -4.33 -18.16
N GLU A 161 9.38 -3.12 -18.06
CA GLU A 161 8.92 -2.34 -19.22
C GLU A 161 10.05 -1.52 -19.88
N SER A 162 11.30 -1.69 -19.42
CA SER A 162 12.45 -1.15 -20.13
C SER A 162 12.52 -1.74 -21.53
N ARG A 163 12.77 -0.89 -22.53
CA ARG A 163 12.95 -1.33 -23.93
C ARG A 163 14.37 -1.79 -24.25
N LYS A 164 15.31 -1.55 -23.32
CA LYS A 164 16.75 -1.70 -23.59
C LYS A 164 17.48 -2.49 -22.52
N TYR A 165 17.13 -2.29 -21.26
CA TYR A 165 17.92 -2.81 -20.15
C TYR A 165 17.24 -4.01 -19.52
N GLU A 166 18.01 -5.06 -19.29
CA GLU A 166 17.61 -6.13 -18.39
C GLU A 166 17.79 -5.71 -16.92
N THR A 167 17.13 -6.43 -16.03
CA THR A 167 17.40 -6.38 -14.59
C THR A 167 18.27 -7.55 -14.23
N ASP A 168 19.51 -7.27 -13.80
CA ASP A 168 20.50 -8.30 -13.50
C ASP A 168 20.07 -9.16 -12.30
N SER A 169 19.69 -8.51 -11.20
CA SER A 169 19.31 -9.18 -9.96
C SER A 169 18.10 -8.50 -9.32
N PHE A 170 16.97 -9.18 -9.31
CA PHE A 170 15.77 -8.82 -8.57
C PHE A 170 15.62 -9.75 -7.37
N TYR A 171 15.74 -9.18 -6.17
CA TYR A 171 15.53 -9.88 -4.91
C TYR A 171 14.19 -9.45 -4.31
N TYR A 172 13.43 -10.39 -3.76
CA TYR A 172 12.16 -10.04 -3.12
C TYR A 172 11.71 -11.04 -2.07
N TYR A 173 10.87 -10.56 -1.14
CA TYR A 173 10.01 -11.34 -0.26
C TYR A 173 8.56 -10.86 -0.37
N VAL A 174 7.63 -11.80 -0.48
CA VAL A 174 6.19 -11.58 -0.27
C VAL A 174 5.79 -12.43 0.93
N ASP A 175 5.69 -11.79 2.10
CA ASP A 175 5.26 -12.41 3.34
C ASP A 175 3.75 -12.28 3.49
N TRP A 176 3.10 -13.40 3.77
CA TRP A 176 1.66 -13.42 3.95
C TRP A 176 1.22 -14.41 5.03
N GLN A 177 0.03 -14.15 5.55
CA GLN A 177 -0.60 -14.90 6.62
C GLN A 177 -1.77 -15.68 6.02
N LYS A 178 -1.64 -17.00 5.91
CA LYS A 178 -2.75 -17.87 5.51
C LYS A 178 -3.70 -18.03 6.68
N ARG A 179 -4.99 -17.87 6.42
CA ARG A 179 -6.05 -17.98 7.42
C ARG A 179 -7.09 -19.00 6.97
N ASP A 180 -7.84 -19.53 7.93
CA ASP A 180 -8.98 -20.40 7.63
C ASP A 180 -10.18 -19.59 7.12
N GLU A 181 -10.36 -18.38 7.67
CA GLU A 181 -11.40 -17.44 7.29
C GLU A 181 -10.95 -15.98 7.44
N LEU A 182 -11.66 -15.06 6.79
CA LEU A 182 -11.47 -13.61 6.91
C LEU A 182 -12.82 -12.96 7.25
N PRO A 183 -12.83 -11.89 8.07
CA PRO A 183 -14.03 -11.10 8.29
C PRO A 183 -14.66 -10.61 6.96
N ASP A 184 -15.99 -10.59 6.91
CA ASP A 184 -16.74 -10.22 5.71
C ASP A 184 -16.61 -8.74 5.33
N ASP A 185 -16.25 -7.89 6.29
CA ASP A 185 -16.10 -6.44 6.13
C ASP A 185 -14.69 -5.99 5.73
N LEU A 186 -13.73 -6.91 5.57
CA LEU A 186 -12.42 -6.57 5.01
C LEU A 186 -12.51 -6.13 3.55
N LEU A 187 -11.83 -5.02 3.25
CA LEU A 187 -11.69 -4.43 1.93
C LEU A 187 -10.38 -4.88 1.27
N TYR A 188 -10.29 -4.72 -0.05
CA TYR A 188 -9.08 -4.98 -0.83
C TYR A 188 -8.22 -3.73 -0.92
N PHE A 189 -6.90 -3.92 -0.92
CA PHE A 189 -5.95 -2.84 -1.17
C PHE A 189 -5.88 -2.53 -2.66
N HIS A 190 -5.91 -1.25 -3.02
CA HIS A 190 -5.78 -0.77 -4.39
C HIS A 190 -4.73 0.35 -4.45
N ALA A 191 -4.00 0.42 -5.56
CA ALA A 191 -3.09 1.52 -5.84
C ALA A 191 -2.97 1.72 -7.35
N GLN A 192 -3.12 2.96 -7.81
CA GLN A 192 -3.08 3.31 -9.22
C GLN A 192 -2.00 4.35 -9.46
N TYR A 193 -1.24 4.16 -10.53
CA TYR A 193 -0.32 5.16 -11.05
C TYR A 193 -0.97 5.95 -12.19
N ARG A 194 -0.84 7.27 -12.14
CA ARG A 194 -1.26 8.21 -13.19
C ARG A 194 -0.12 9.20 -13.45
N GLN A 195 -0.03 9.67 -14.70
CA GLN A 195 0.94 10.68 -15.11
C GLN A 195 0.34 11.59 -16.17
N ALA A 196 0.72 12.86 -16.15
CA ALA A 196 0.54 13.80 -17.26
C ALA A 196 1.88 14.46 -17.60
N MET A 197 2.25 14.48 -18.89
CA MET A 197 3.45 15.17 -19.37
C MET A 197 3.20 15.75 -20.79
N PRO A 198 3.16 17.09 -20.95
CA PRO A 198 3.13 18.09 -19.89
C PRO A 198 1.85 18.00 -19.04
N ALA A 199 1.87 18.56 -17.84
CA ALA A 199 0.65 18.76 -17.06
C ALA A 199 -0.23 19.82 -17.75
N ASN A 200 -1.56 19.61 -17.73
CA ASN A 200 -2.51 20.58 -18.24
C ASN A 200 -2.86 21.60 -17.14
N PRO A 201 -3.14 22.87 -17.48
CA PRO A 201 -3.70 23.82 -16.52
C PRO A 201 -5.02 23.30 -15.92
N GLY A 202 -5.20 23.52 -14.62
CA GLY A 202 -6.38 23.07 -13.87
C GLY A 202 -6.08 21.89 -12.94
N ASP A 203 -7.14 21.24 -12.47
CA ASP A 203 -7.03 20.17 -11.49
C ASP A 203 -6.42 18.91 -12.11
N TYR A 204 -5.47 18.30 -11.40
CA TYR A 204 -4.91 17.00 -11.76
C TYR A 204 -5.61 15.89 -10.97
N THR A 205 -6.28 14.98 -11.67
CA THR A 205 -6.95 13.83 -11.03
C THR A 205 -5.93 12.83 -10.48
N ILE A 206 -5.83 12.76 -9.15
CA ILE A 206 -5.00 11.77 -8.45
C ILE A 206 -5.66 10.38 -8.36
N LEU A 207 -6.99 10.33 -8.19
CA LEU A 207 -7.78 9.11 -8.13
C LEU A 207 -9.20 9.38 -8.63
N GLU A 208 -9.74 8.43 -9.40
CA GLU A 208 -11.14 8.37 -9.80
C GLU A 208 -11.55 6.90 -9.77
N THR A 209 -12.58 6.56 -9.00
CA THR A 209 -13.03 5.18 -8.82
C THR A 209 -14.48 5.13 -8.36
N GLU A 210 -15.13 4.01 -8.62
CA GLU A 210 -16.46 3.68 -8.10
C GLU A 210 -16.35 2.50 -7.13
N GLY A 211 -17.16 2.51 -6.06
CA GLY A 211 -17.19 1.44 -5.06
C GLY A 211 -17.37 1.98 -3.64
N ARG A 212 -17.15 1.11 -2.65
CA ARG A 212 -17.20 1.47 -1.22
C ARG A 212 -15.85 1.18 -0.57
N GLY A 213 -15.25 2.20 0.02
CA GLY A 213 -13.98 2.05 0.73
C GLY A 213 -13.48 3.36 1.34
N HIS A 214 -12.17 3.43 1.56
CA HIS A 214 -11.50 4.57 2.14
C HIS A 214 -10.27 4.93 1.31
N TYR A 215 -10.08 6.22 1.05
CA TYR A 215 -8.83 6.73 0.52
C TYR A 215 -7.81 6.84 1.68
N VAL A 216 -6.62 6.25 1.51
CA VAL A 216 -5.64 6.06 2.61
C VAL A 216 -4.27 6.67 2.36
N GLY A 217 -4.04 7.33 1.23
CA GLY A 217 -2.79 8.03 0.95
C GLY A 217 -2.53 8.28 -0.54
N THR A 218 -1.55 9.12 -0.82
CA THR A 218 -1.03 9.41 -2.17
C THR A 218 0.46 9.66 -2.11
N VAL A 219 1.17 9.12 -3.09
CA VAL A 219 2.53 9.56 -3.42
C VAL A 219 2.42 10.53 -4.58
N TYR A 220 2.79 11.79 -4.37
CA TYR A 220 2.70 12.85 -5.37
C TYR A 220 4.08 13.26 -5.84
N SER A 221 4.29 13.26 -7.16
CA SER A 221 5.60 13.50 -7.76
C SER A 221 5.51 14.56 -8.85
N VAL A 222 6.38 15.57 -8.74
CA VAL A 222 6.48 16.68 -9.70
C VAL A 222 7.89 16.75 -10.24
N GLN A 223 8.02 16.91 -11.56
CA GLN A 223 9.24 17.39 -12.19
C GLN A 223 8.98 18.83 -12.63
N GLN A 224 9.76 19.77 -12.12
CA GLN A 224 9.51 21.18 -12.35
C GLN A 224 9.83 21.57 -13.79
N MET A 225 8.87 22.23 -14.44
CA MET A 225 9.02 22.76 -15.80
C MET A 225 9.23 24.28 -15.81
N GLU A 226 9.07 24.93 -14.66
CA GLU A 226 9.28 26.36 -14.44
C GLU A 226 10.04 26.57 -13.12
N THR A 227 10.74 27.69 -12.99
CA THR A 227 11.45 28.04 -11.75
C THR A 227 10.47 28.66 -10.76
N GLY A 228 10.46 28.19 -9.52
CA GLY A 228 9.66 28.76 -8.44
C GLY A 228 8.91 27.69 -7.63
N TRP A 229 7.89 28.12 -6.91
CA TRP A 229 7.03 27.23 -6.15
C TRP A 229 5.85 26.76 -7.03
N PHE A 230 5.68 25.44 -7.15
CA PHE A 230 4.60 24.85 -7.95
C PHE A 230 3.33 24.56 -7.14
N GLY A 231 3.41 24.55 -5.81
CA GLY A 231 2.46 23.87 -4.95
C GLY A 231 1.35 24.75 -4.38
N GLU A 232 0.97 25.85 -5.03
CA GLU A 232 -0.19 26.67 -4.61
C GLU A 232 -1.55 26.02 -4.93
N GLY A 233 -1.57 24.83 -5.55
CA GLY A 233 -2.80 24.14 -5.91
C GLY A 233 -3.48 23.47 -4.71
N ASP A 234 -4.77 23.74 -4.52
CA ASP A 234 -5.60 23.11 -3.48
C ASP A 234 -5.98 21.67 -3.85
N ASP A 235 -5.99 20.76 -2.87
CA ASP A 235 -6.66 19.47 -3.02
C ASP A 235 -8.20 19.63 -2.98
N ARG A 236 -8.90 18.79 -3.77
CA ARG A 236 -10.36 18.76 -3.85
C ARG A 236 -10.84 17.32 -3.95
N PHE A 237 -11.71 16.93 -3.03
CA PHE A 237 -12.33 15.60 -3.02
C PHE A 237 -13.83 15.70 -3.28
N TYR A 238 -14.29 14.98 -4.30
CA TYR A 238 -15.69 14.81 -4.66
C TYR A 238 -16.10 13.40 -4.26
N ILE A 239 -17.06 13.28 -3.36
CA ILE A 239 -17.44 11.99 -2.75
C ILE A 239 -18.84 11.63 -3.24
N ASP A 240 -19.07 10.37 -3.57
CA ASP A 240 -20.38 9.81 -3.95
C ASP A 240 -21.13 10.59 -5.05
N GLY A 241 -20.39 11.13 -6.02
CA GLY A 241 -20.94 11.82 -7.19
C GLY A 241 -21.39 13.26 -6.94
N GLU A 242 -20.97 13.88 -5.83
CA GLU A 242 -21.25 15.30 -5.56
C GLU A 242 -20.61 16.21 -6.63
N ASN A 243 -21.34 17.27 -7.03
CA ASN A 243 -20.86 18.26 -8.01
C ASN A 243 -20.00 19.38 -7.38
N THR A 244 -19.94 19.43 -6.06
CA THR A 244 -19.12 20.38 -5.29
C THR A 244 -18.19 19.59 -4.40
N PRO A 245 -16.91 20.00 -4.23
CA PRO A 245 -15.98 19.23 -3.44
C PRO A 245 -16.38 19.24 -1.96
N ALA A 246 -16.51 18.05 -1.38
CA ALA A 246 -16.80 17.83 0.02
C ALA A 246 -15.62 18.24 0.92
N LEU A 247 -14.39 18.02 0.45
CA LEU A 247 -13.15 18.45 1.11
C LEU A 247 -12.37 19.38 0.17
N LYS A 248 -11.83 20.45 0.75
CA LYS A 248 -11.07 21.50 0.04
C LYS A 248 -9.85 21.89 0.88
N GLY A 249 -8.68 21.87 0.27
CA GLY A 249 -7.44 22.34 0.87
C GLY A 249 -7.14 23.82 0.64
N THR A 250 -5.86 24.16 0.86
CA THR A 250 -5.33 25.53 0.78
C THR A 250 -3.99 25.64 0.05
N GLY A 251 -3.39 24.51 -0.32
CA GLY A 251 -2.08 24.41 -0.92
C GLY A 251 -1.61 22.96 -0.94
N THR A 252 -0.67 22.66 -1.82
CA THR A 252 -0.12 21.30 -1.98
C THR A 252 0.77 20.95 -0.80
N GLU A 253 1.61 21.87 -0.31
CA GLU A 253 2.40 21.63 0.89
C GLU A 253 1.52 21.45 2.13
N ASP A 254 0.43 22.22 2.20
CA ASP A 254 -0.54 22.15 3.29
C ASP A 254 -1.23 20.78 3.31
N TYR A 255 -1.62 20.26 2.14
CA TYR A 255 -2.18 18.91 1.99
C TYR A 255 -1.22 17.82 2.50
N PHE A 256 0.07 17.98 2.26
CA PHE A 256 1.13 17.08 2.74
C PHE A 256 1.62 17.42 4.16
N GLY A 257 0.90 18.27 4.91
CA GLY A 257 1.17 18.55 6.32
C GLY A 257 2.45 19.34 6.58
N ASP A 258 2.97 20.06 5.59
CA ASP A 258 4.06 21.04 5.74
C ASP A 258 3.51 22.47 5.55
N ALA A 259 4.38 23.47 5.52
CA ALA A 259 4.03 24.87 5.26
C ALA A 259 5.23 25.66 4.72
N TRP A 260 4.94 26.68 3.89
CA TRP A 260 5.92 27.58 3.28
C TRP A 260 6.91 26.85 2.35
N GLY A 261 6.35 26.03 1.46
CA GLY A 261 7.11 25.18 0.55
C GLY A 261 7.68 23.91 1.21
N PHE A 262 8.35 23.09 0.39
CA PHE A 262 8.87 21.79 0.81
C PHE A 262 10.36 21.81 1.19
N ARG A 263 10.71 20.81 1.98
CA ARG A 263 12.08 20.37 2.33
C ARG A 263 12.04 18.86 2.53
N GLN A 264 13.16 18.15 2.39
CA GLN A 264 13.16 16.71 2.61
C GLN A 264 12.99 16.38 4.10
N PHE A 265 12.00 15.56 4.44
CA PHE A 265 11.80 15.02 5.80
C PHE A 265 10.96 13.74 5.75
N SER A 266 10.92 13.00 6.87
CA SER A 266 10.09 11.80 6.98
C SER A 266 9.32 11.77 8.31
N ARG A 267 8.01 11.54 8.23
CA ARG A 267 7.14 11.21 9.37
C ARG A 267 6.39 9.90 9.08
N PRO A 268 5.82 9.26 10.13
CA PRO A 268 5.05 8.03 9.96
C PRO A 268 3.88 8.13 8.96
N TRP A 269 3.28 9.32 8.81
CA TRP A 269 2.05 9.50 8.05
C TRP A 269 2.16 10.43 6.84
N PHE A 270 3.20 11.25 6.79
CA PHE A 270 3.41 12.23 5.73
C PHE A 270 4.90 12.57 5.60
N GLY A 271 5.31 13.12 4.47
CA GLY A 271 6.67 13.61 4.29
C GLY A 271 7.02 13.97 2.85
N VAL A 272 8.28 14.32 2.67
CA VAL A 272 8.85 14.62 1.36
C VAL A 272 10.06 13.72 1.19
N SER A 273 9.90 12.66 0.40
CA SER A 273 10.94 11.65 0.19
C SER A 273 12.01 12.13 -0.79
N LEU A 274 11.68 13.04 -1.71
CA LEU A 274 12.61 13.65 -2.65
C LEU A 274 12.34 15.15 -2.77
N TRP A 275 13.37 15.97 -2.62
CA TRP A 275 13.30 17.41 -2.85
C TRP A 275 14.64 17.89 -3.43
N GLU A 276 14.65 18.27 -4.71
CA GLU A 276 15.87 18.73 -5.39
C GLU A 276 16.01 20.25 -5.43
N GLY A 277 14.91 21.01 -5.33
CA GLY A 277 14.95 22.47 -5.31
C GLY A 277 13.78 23.14 -6.01
N TYR A 278 14.03 24.35 -6.51
CA TYR A 278 13.06 25.27 -7.12
C TYR A 278 13.34 25.56 -8.61
N PHE A 279 14.31 24.89 -9.22
CA PHE A 279 14.72 25.16 -10.60
C PHE A 279 14.06 24.19 -11.59
N VAL A 280 14.03 24.60 -12.86
CA VAL A 280 13.60 23.73 -13.96
C VAL A 280 14.41 22.44 -13.97
N GLY A 281 13.71 21.31 -14.02
CA GLY A 281 14.27 19.97 -13.99
C GLY A 281 14.33 19.35 -12.59
N ASP A 282 14.23 20.15 -11.53
CA ASP A 282 14.23 19.63 -10.16
C ASP A 282 13.01 18.73 -9.93
N ARG A 283 13.25 17.63 -9.22
CA ARG A 283 12.24 16.63 -8.91
C ARG A 283 11.84 16.66 -7.46
N VAL A 284 10.58 16.34 -7.25
CA VAL A 284 9.93 16.31 -5.95
C VAL A 284 9.08 15.05 -5.84
N THR A 285 9.10 14.44 -4.67
CA THR A 285 8.15 13.39 -4.26
C THR A 285 7.73 13.64 -2.82
N ALA A 286 6.43 13.83 -2.62
CA ALA A 286 5.75 13.91 -1.32
C ALA A 286 4.84 12.70 -1.11
N TYR A 287 4.58 12.35 0.14
CA TYR A 287 3.74 11.22 0.54
C TYR A 287 2.95 11.52 1.82
#